data_AF-A0A954ZM57-F1
#
_entry.id   AF-A0A954ZM57-F1
#
_cell.length_a   1.000
_cell.length_b   1.000
_cell.length_c   1.000
_cell.angle_alpha   90.00
_cell.angle_beta   90.00
_cell.angle_gamma   90.00
#
_symmetry.space_group_name_H-M   'P 1'
#
loop_
_entity.id
_entity.type
_entity.pdbx_description
1 polymer ?
#
loop_
_entity_poly.entity_id
_entity_poly.type
_entity_poly.pdbx_seq_one_letter_code
_entity_poly.pdbx_strand_id
1 'polypeptide(L)'
;MLDWLFHARGISTQLPRGRTSTRPRRRRSLAIDSLEQRIVLNASLTIHDDIHRIASLTSTSVTMTGTAELHLTDSENPIAASVVNLNSPDAWLFFDHLLPSTVASTLLNRVRVNGALAVLGNNVRVTQYGVGAVVVPHGVNFRPLEVFTQSGFDGDSTFLRVYEDYDSDRLGTFSQTISSFKLKRGYMATLAEFDSGAGASKTYVAQDGDLNIPVLPGELENNIRFIRIFPWRWTTKKGIAGNIGQQLETQWWYNWNIDQSSSLDREYVAIRQARWWPGLGQDWETRGINHLLGYNEPDRPDQANLNVGDALWSWPDLLSTGLRVGAPAVSDGGLNWLYSFMDGANAEGKRVDFVPVHYYRCHNPADPAGAATQFYDFLKGVHDRVQRPLWITEWNNGANWTGCGDPTFAQQQAAISAIVAMLESTPFVERYAIYNWVEDVRRVQWDDGPGTLTPAGEAYRDQVSRLAYLQEVPAPPGAGDAYYAFDGDIEDSSGNGHPALRAGARTFTAGPHGQAVTFDGHDDYVQLSAGLGDSSDFTFAAWVNWNGGASWQRIVDLGQDTNRYLFLTPRSGGAGGT
;
A
#
# COMPACT_ATOMS: atom_id res chain seq x y z
N MET A 1 -11.64 -11.48 6.40
CA MET A 1 -11.96 -10.11 6.85
C MET A 1 -11.27 -9.19 5.85
N LEU A 2 -12.02 -8.49 5.00
CA LEU A 2 -11.50 -7.68 3.89
C LEU A 2 -12.45 -6.49 3.73
N ASP A 3 -12.01 -5.30 4.10
CA ASP A 3 -12.73 -4.04 3.85
C ASP A 3 -12.32 -3.51 2.47
N TRP A 4 -13.31 -3.21 1.62
CA TRP A 4 -13.09 -2.63 0.29
C TRP A 4 -13.73 -1.25 0.15
N LEU A 5 -12.94 -0.35 -0.45
CA LEU A 5 -13.34 0.90 -1.07
C LEU A 5 -14.01 0.66 -2.43
N PHE A 6 -15.09 1.37 -2.73
CA PHE A 6 -15.56 1.56 -4.12
C PHE A 6 -15.17 2.91 -4.70
N HIS A 7 -14.53 2.87 -5.87
CA HIS A 7 -14.63 3.93 -6.87
C HIS A 7 -15.74 3.57 -7.86
N ALA A 8 -16.88 4.27 -7.82
CA ALA A 8 -17.96 4.07 -8.78
C ALA A 8 -17.71 4.89 -10.07
N ARG A 9 -17.21 4.26 -11.14
CA ARG A 9 -17.40 4.77 -12.51
C ARG A 9 -18.60 4.07 -13.13
N GLY A 10 -19.73 4.78 -13.22
CA GLY A 10 -20.92 4.29 -13.91
C GLY A 10 -20.73 4.24 -15.42
N ILE A 11 -20.74 3.06 -16.01
CA ILE A 11 -20.97 2.86 -17.45
C ILE A 11 -22.42 2.41 -17.63
N SER A 12 -23.26 3.30 -18.17
CA SER A 12 -24.60 2.94 -18.66
C SER A 12 -24.54 2.78 -20.18
N THR A 13 -24.79 1.56 -20.67
CA THR A 13 -25.10 1.32 -22.08
C THR A 13 -26.52 0.81 -22.21
N GLN A 14 -27.44 1.67 -22.66
CA GLN A 14 -28.66 1.25 -23.34
C GLN A 14 -28.67 1.86 -24.75
N LEU A 15 -28.58 0.97 -25.75
CA LEU A 15 -28.83 1.29 -27.16
C LEU A 15 -30.31 1.03 -27.48
N PRO A 16 -30.94 1.88 -28.31
CA PRO A 16 -31.97 1.43 -29.23
C PRO A 16 -31.45 1.41 -30.68
N ARG A 17 -31.97 0.44 -31.43
CA ARG A 17 -31.67 0.13 -32.84
C ARG A 17 -32.08 1.27 -33.79
N GLY A 18 -31.25 1.51 -34.82
CA GLY A 18 -31.59 2.33 -36.00
C GLY A 18 -30.58 2.13 -37.13
N ARG A 19 -31.06 1.95 -38.37
CA ARG A 19 -30.38 1.42 -39.57
C ARG A 19 -29.41 2.40 -40.28
N THR A 20 -28.36 1.80 -40.86
CA THR A 20 -27.64 2.06 -42.15
C THR A 20 -27.02 3.43 -42.45
N SER A 21 -25.67 3.48 -42.60
CA SER A 21 -24.96 4.05 -43.77
C SER A 21 -23.43 3.92 -43.63
N THR A 22 -22.77 3.53 -44.71
CA THR A 22 -21.33 3.25 -44.86
C THR A 22 -20.48 4.50 -45.11
N ARG A 23 -19.39 4.70 -44.34
CA ARG A 23 -18.11 5.36 -44.76
C ARG A 23 -17.04 5.26 -43.64
N PRO A 24 -15.73 5.22 -43.96
CA PRO A 24 -14.68 4.88 -42.99
C PRO A 24 -14.26 6.11 -42.17
N ARG A 25 -14.24 6.00 -40.84
CA ARG A 25 -13.68 7.02 -39.94
C ARG A 25 -12.36 6.56 -39.35
N ARG A 26 -11.34 7.41 -39.52
CA ARG A 26 -10.01 7.33 -38.87
C ARG A 26 -10.18 7.19 -37.35
N ARG A 27 -9.43 6.27 -36.74
CA ARG A 27 -9.32 6.11 -35.28
C ARG A 27 -8.73 7.39 -34.69
N ARG A 28 -9.53 8.13 -33.91
CA ARG A 28 -9.04 9.11 -32.94
C ARG A 28 -8.86 8.39 -31.62
N SER A 29 -7.65 8.55 -31.06
CA SER A 29 -7.32 8.20 -29.68
C SER A 29 -8.35 8.82 -28.73
N LEU A 30 -8.92 8.02 -27.83
CA LEU A 30 -9.76 8.48 -26.73
C LEU A 30 -8.81 8.97 -25.63
N ALA A 31 -8.48 10.26 -25.68
CA ALA A 31 -7.92 10.96 -24.53
C ALA A 31 -9.02 11.13 -23.48
N ILE A 32 -8.67 10.85 -22.23
CA ILE A 32 -9.50 11.02 -21.05
C ILE A 32 -9.50 12.52 -20.73
N ASP A 33 -10.58 13.22 -21.03
CA ASP A 33 -10.81 14.58 -20.54
C ASP A 33 -11.39 14.48 -19.11
N SER A 34 -10.53 14.50 -18.09
CA SER A 34 -10.88 15.18 -16.84
C SER A 34 -10.63 16.67 -17.07
N LEU A 35 -11.51 17.54 -16.58
CA LEU A 35 -11.32 19.00 -16.62
C LEU A 35 -10.08 19.39 -15.79
N GLU A 36 -8.89 19.27 -16.39
CA GLU A 36 -7.65 19.82 -15.85
C GLU A 36 -7.69 21.34 -16.04
N GLN A 37 -7.99 22.07 -14.96
CA GLN A 37 -7.85 23.52 -14.99
C GLN A 37 -6.36 23.87 -15.10
N ARG A 38 -5.95 24.41 -16.25
CA ARG A 38 -4.75 25.27 -16.32
C ARG A 38 -5.05 26.55 -15.57
N ILE A 39 -4.81 26.54 -14.27
CA ILE A 39 -4.86 27.75 -13.47
C ILE A 39 -3.56 28.53 -13.75
N VAL A 40 -3.60 29.46 -14.73
CA VAL A 40 -2.55 30.48 -14.88
C VAL A 40 -2.82 31.58 -13.85
N LEU A 41 -2.41 31.34 -12.60
CA LEU A 41 -2.44 32.35 -11.55
C LEU A 41 -1.12 33.14 -11.56
N ASN A 42 -1.18 34.41 -11.95
CA ASN A 42 -0.17 35.41 -11.56
C ASN A 42 -0.30 35.76 -10.06
N ALA A 43 -0.34 34.75 -9.18
CA ALA A 43 -0.85 34.93 -7.82
C ALA A 43 -0.18 34.02 -6.78
N SER A 44 -0.47 34.34 -5.52
CA SER A 44 -0.32 33.45 -4.38
C SER A 44 -1.44 32.42 -4.35
N LEU A 45 -1.13 31.15 -4.06
CA LEU A 45 -2.09 30.08 -3.75
C LEU A 45 -1.91 29.71 -2.28
N THR A 46 -3.00 29.56 -1.53
CA THR A 46 -2.96 29.04 -0.15
C THR A 46 -3.80 27.80 -0.08
N ILE A 47 -3.24 26.73 0.49
CA ILE A 47 -3.92 25.45 0.69
C ILE A 47 -3.83 25.13 2.18
N HIS A 48 -4.98 24.98 2.83
CA HIS A 48 -5.06 24.69 4.26
C HIS A 48 -6.08 23.58 4.46
N ASP A 49 -5.65 22.44 5.00
CA ASP A 49 -6.50 21.28 5.25
C ASP A 49 -7.33 20.87 4.01
N ASP A 50 -6.70 20.86 2.83
CA ASP A 50 -7.35 20.60 1.55
C ASP A 50 -6.40 19.88 0.57
N ILE A 51 -6.94 19.19 -0.43
CA ILE A 51 -6.19 18.48 -1.47
C ILE A 51 -6.40 19.17 -2.81
N HIS A 52 -5.34 19.69 -3.40
CA HIS A 52 -5.39 20.28 -4.74
C HIS A 52 -4.68 19.37 -5.73
N ARG A 53 -5.34 18.99 -6.82
CA ARG A 53 -4.72 18.27 -7.94
C ARG A 53 -4.75 19.15 -9.18
N ILE A 54 -3.58 19.58 -9.63
CA ILE A 54 -3.41 20.50 -10.75
C ILE A 54 -2.30 20.00 -11.69
N ALA A 55 -2.36 20.37 -12.97
CA ALA A 55 -1.33 19.94 -13.92
C ALA A 55 0.04 20.55 -13.59
N SER A 56 0.11 21.89 -13.57
CA SER A 56 1.34 22.61 -13.30
C SER A 56 1.09 24.01 -12.75
N LEU A 57 2.10 24.55 -12.09
CA LEU A 57 2.18 25.92 -11.59
C LEU A 57 3.15 26.74 -12.46
N THR A 58 2.82 28.00 -12.70
CA THR A 58 3.69 28.94 -13.40
C THR A 58 3.70 30.28 -12.68
N SER A 59 4.88 30.75 -12.25
CA SER A 59 5.05 32.03 -11.55
C SER A 59 4.16 32.17 -10.30
N THR A 60 3.92 31.07 -9.58
CA THR A 60 3.02 31.01 -8.42
C THR A 60 3.81 30.82 -7.12
N SER A 61 3.41 31.52 -6.05
CA SER A 61 3.88 31.21 -4.69
C SER A 61 2.79 30.45 -3.94
N VAL A 62 3.03 29.19 -3.61
CA VAL A 62 2.08 28.34 -2.87
C VAL A 62 2.46 28.31 -1.39
N THR A 63 1.48 28.51 -0.51
CA THR A 63 1.62 28.33 0.95
C THR A 63 0.72 27.18 1.38
N MET A 64 1.31 26.14 1.98
CA MET A 64 0.60 24.95 2.42
C MET A 64 0.69 24.80 3.94
N THR A 65 -0.45 24.67 4.62
CA THR A 65 -0.57 24.56 6.08
C THR A 65 -1.54 23.46 6.49
N GLY A 66 -1.53 23.06 7.76
CA GLY A 66 -2.37 21.95 8.24
C GLY A 66 -2.00 20.65 7.53
N THR A 67 -3.01 19.92 7.06
CA THR A 67 -2.93 18.61 6.40
C THR A 67 -3.03 18.69 4.88
N ALA A 68 -2.62 19.84 4.33
CA ALA A 68 -2.72 20.16 2.91
C ALA A 68 -1.93 19.21 2.01
N GLU A 69 -2.49 18.87 0.86
CA GLU A 69 -1.81 18.14 -0.20
C GLU A 69 -1.87 18.89 -1.51
N LEU A 70 -0.76 18.86 -2.25
CA LEU A 70 -0.70 19.39 -3.60
C LEU A 70 -0.17 18.31 -4.53
N HIS A 71 -1.01 17.83 -5.45
CA HIS A 71 -0.66 16.91 -6.51
C HIS A 71 -0.42 17.65 -7.82
N LEU A 72 0.75 17.39 -8.40
CA LEU A 72 1.16 17.94 -9.69
C LEU A 72 1.26 16.81 -10.72
N THR A 73 0.47 16.89 -11.79
CA THR A 73 0.36 15.81 -12.80
C THR A 73 1.25 16.00 -14.02
N ASP A 74 1.80 17.20 -14.27
CA ASP A 74 2.74 17.41 -15.39
C ASP A 74 4.06 16.65 -15.17
N SER A 75 4.45 15.86 -16.16
CA SER A 75 5.61 14.96 -16.10
C SER A 75 6.94 15.60 -16.51
N GLU A 76 6.98 16.90 -16.79
CA GLU A 76 8.19 17.58 -17.28
C GLU A 76 8.57 18.80 -16.45
N ASN A 77 7.67 19.77 -16.29
CA ASN A 77 7.97 21.02 -15.59
C ASN A 77 6.79 21.53 -14.74
N PRO A 78 6.40 20.79 -13.69
CA PRO A 78 5.19 21.05 -12.93
C PRO A 78 5.21 22.31 -12.05
N ILE A 79 6.37 22.93 -11.80
CA ILE A 79 6.50 24.12 -10.93
C ILE A 79 7.35 25.24 -11.56
N ALA A 80 7.12 25.55 -12.83
CA ALA A 80 7.87 26.56 -13.58
C ALA A 80 7.86 27.93 -12.88
N ALA A 81 9.04 28.50 -12.59
CA ALA A 81 9.19 29.79 -11.91
C ALA A 81 8.35 29.95 -10.61
N SER A 82 7.95 28.84 -9.99
CA SER A 82 7.05 28.81 -8.84
C SER A 82 7.80 28.39 -7.59
N VAL A 83 7.27 28.72 -6.42
CA VAL A 83 7.79 28.31 -5.11
C VAL A 83 6.68 27.66 -4.31
N VAL A 84 6.94 26.49 -3.72
CA VAL A 84 6.01 25.81 -2.81
C VAL A 84 6.55 25.84 -1.39
N ASN A 85 5.79 26.41 -0.46
CA ASN A 85 6.14 26.54 0.95
C ASN A 85 5.35 25.54 1.79
N LEU A 86 6.02 24.51 2.28
CA LEU A 86 5.49 23.51 3.20
C LEU A 86 5.64 24.03 4.64
N ASN A 87 4.56 24.56 5.22
CA ASN A 87 4.55 25.21 6.53
C ASN A 87 3.84 24.36 7.61
N SER A 88 3.85 23.04 7.43
CA SER A 88 3.32 22.04 8.37
C SER A 88 4.01 20.71 8.13
N PRO A 89 4.24 19.87 9.17
CA PRO A 89 4.70 18.49 8.95
C PRO A 89 3.74 17.66 8.08
N ASP A 90 2.45 18.02 8.08
CA ASP A 90 1.40 17.32 7.34
C ASP A 90 1.06 17.99 5.99
N ALA A 91 1.83 19.00 5.56
CA ALA A 91 1.70 19.63 4.25
C ALA A 91 2.58 18.93 3.20
N TRP A 92 2.01 18.05 2.38
CA TRP A 92 2.76 17.15 1.50
C TRP A 92 2.61 17.51 0.02
N LEU A 93 3.73 17.45 -0.72
CA LEU A 93 3.79 17.79 -2.13
C LEU A 93 4.05 16.54 -2.98
N PHE A 94 3.18 16.28 -3.94
CA PHE A 94 3.23 15.10 -4.80
C PHE A 94 3.51 15.49 -6.25
N PHE A 95 4.36 14.71 -6.90
CA PHE A 95 4.62 14.76 -8.32
C PHE A 95 4.22 13.41 -8.92
N ASP A 96 3.01 13.33 -9.47
CA ASP A 96 2.37 12.05 -9.78
C ASP A 96 3.10 11.27 -10.90
N HIS A 97 3.88 11.98 -11.74
CA HIS A 97 4.56 11.43 -12.92
C HIS A 97 6.04 11.81 -13.02
N LEU A 98 6.69 12.17 -11.91
CA LEU A 98 8.14 12.39 -11.86
C LEU A 98 8.79 11.46 -10.85
N LEU A 99 9.92 10.87 -11.26
CA LEU A 99 10.71 10.03 -10.37
C LEU A 99 11.27 10.82 -9.17
N PRO A 100 11.37 10.20 -7.99
CA PRO A 100 11.97 10.81 -6.81
C PRO A 100 13.35 11.42 -7.03
N SER A 101 14.24 10.75 -7.79
CA SER A 101 15.58 11.27 -8.11
C SER A 101 15.54 12.51 -8.99
N THR A 102 14.60 12.59 -9.94
CA THR A 102 14.38 13.78 -10.77
C THR A 102 13.91 14.95 -9.92
N VAL A 103 12.92 14.74 -9.04
CA VAL A 103 12.44 15.77 -8.11
C VAL A 103 13.56 16.26 -7.20
N ALA A 104 14.29 15.32 -6.59
CA ALA A 104 15.39 15.62 -5.67
C ALA A 104 16.49 16.46 -6.31
N SER A 105 16.87 16.12 -7.56
CA SER A 105 17.98 16.77 -8.26
C SER A 105 17.61 18.08 -8.95
N THR A 106 16.34 18.28 -9.34
CA THR A 106 15.95 19.42 -10.21
C THR A 106 14.94 20.38 -9.61
N LEU A 107 14.13 19.95 -8.63
CA LEU A 107 12.95 20.72 -8.18
C LEU A 107 13.00 21.17 -6.72
N LEU A 108 13.83 20.56 -5.85
CA LEU A 108 13.90 20.96 -4.43
C LEU A 108 14.36 22.40 -4.21
N ASN A 109 15.09 22.99 -5.17
CA ASN A 109 15.48 24.40 -5.10
C ASN A 109 14.27 25.38 -5.13
N ARG A 110 13.09 24.89 -5.54
CA ARG A 110 11.81 25.63 -5.57
C ARG A 110 10.88 25.27 -4.40
N VAL A 111 11.30 24.37 -3.50
CA VAL A 111 10.53 24.00 -2.32
C VAL A 111 11.14 24.66 -1.09
N ARG A 112 10.29 25.07 -0.16
CA ARG A 112 10.67 25.59 1.16
C ARG A 112 9.97 24.80 2.26
N VAL A 113 10.66 24.57 3.37
CA VAL A 113 10.09 24.00 4.60
C VAL A 113 10.20 25.06 5.69
N ASN A 114 9.08 25.58 6.16
CA ASN A 114 9.03 26.68 7.13
C ASN A 114 9.97 27.84 6.76
N GLY A 115 9.97 28.22 5.47
CA GLY A 115 10.82 29.28 4.91
C GLY A 115 12.27 28.89 4.58
N ALA A 116 12.79 27.77 5.09
CA ALA A 116 14.13 27.27 4.72
C ALA A 116 14.11 26.50 3.39
N LEU A 117 15.22 26.47 2.65
CA LEU A 117 15.35 25.65 1.43
C LEU A 117 15.12 24.16 1.75
N ALA A 118 14.36 23.46 0.92
CA ALA A 118 14.22 22.00 1.04
C ALA A 118 15.54 21.29 0.67
N VAL A 119 16.00 20.40 1.53
CA VAL A 119 17.24 19.63 1.38
C VAL A 119 16.95 18.18 1.75
N LEU A 120 17.09 17.29 0.75
CA LEU A 120 16.90 15.85 0.90
C LEU A 120 17.76 15.30 2.05
N GLY A 121 17.15 14.50 2.93
CA GLY A 121 17.83 13.87 4.06
C GLY A 121 18.14 14.81 5.22
N ASN A 122 17.73 16.09 5.13
CA ASN A 122 17.88 17.05 6.21
C ASN A 122 16.52 17.51 6.75
N ASN A 123 15.77 18.30 5.98
CA ASN A 123 14.45 18.81 6.36
C ASN A 123 13.30 18.29 5.49
N VAL A 124 13.61 17.49 4.46
CA VAL A 124 12.62 16.74 3.70
C VAL A 124 13.07 15.30 3.46
N ARG A 125 12.09 14.42 3.31
CA ARG A 125 12.22 13.13 2.63
C ARG A 125 11.64 13.25 1.22
N VAL A 126 12.31 12.67 0.24
CA VAL A 126 11.75 12.44 -1.11
C VAL A 126 11.72 10.94 -1.34
N THR A 127 10.56 10.38 -1.68
CA THR A 127 10.41 8.93 -1.87
C THR A 127 9.33 8.62 -2.91
N GLN A 128 9.23 7.35 -3.31
CA GLN A 128 8.25 6.87 -4.28
C GLN A 128 6.82 7.13 -3.79
N TYR A 129 5.97 7.59 -4.71
CA TYR A 129 4.52 7.56 -4.59
C TYR A 129 3.93 6.99 -5.87
N GLY A 130 3.69 5.68 -5.87
CA GLY A 130 3.32 4.95 -7.07
C GLY A 130 4.43 5.00 -8.11
N VAL A 131 4.13 5.55 -9.29
CA VAL A 131 5.09 5.79 -10.36
C VAL A 131 5.75 7.18 -10.28
N GLY A 132 5.36 7.99 -9.30
CA GLY A 132 5.84 9.34 -9.08
C GLY A 132 6.60 9.48 -7.75
N ALA A 133 6.57 10.69 -7.21
CA ALA A 133 7.29 11.07 -6.00
C ALA A 133 6.42 11.84 -5.01
N VAL A 134 6.79 11.76 -3.74
CA VAL A 134 6.28 12.63 -2.68
C VAL A 134 7.43 13.31 -1.96
N VAL A 135 7.27 14.60 -1.67
CA VAL A 135 8.13 15.41 -0.80
C VAL A 135 7.42 15.59 0.53
N VAL A 136 8.00 15.00 1.57
CA VAL A 136 7.47 15.01 2.93
C VAL A 136 8.34 15.93 3.79
N PRO A 137 7.80 16.97 4.46
CA PRO A 137 8.57 17.93 5.26
C PRO A 137 8.98 17.39 6.64
N HIS A 138 9.38 16.12 6.69
CA HIS A 138 9.93 15.47 7.87
C HIS A 138 11.45 15.43 7.76
N GLY A 139 12.13 16.07 8.71
CA GLY A 139 13.58 16.04 8.78
C GLY A 139 14.16 14.80 9.43
N VAL A 140 15.49 14.69 9.44
CA VAL A 140 16.26 13.60 10.09
C VAL A 140 15.90 13.39 11.56
N ASN A 141 15.48 14.46 12.26
CA ASN A 141 15.11 14.39 13.67
C ASN A 141 13.62 14.14 13.93
N PHE A 142 12.82 13.92 12.89
CA PHE A 142 11.40 13.66 13.04
C PHE A 142 11.17 12.36 13.82
N ARG A 143 10.24 12.41 14.79
CA ARG A 143 9.90 11.28 15.66
C ARG A 143 8.46 10.87 15.40
N PRO A 144 8.22 9.83 14.58
CA PRO A 144 6.90 9.56 14.03
C PRO A 144 5.99 8.76 14.94
N LEU A 145 6.50 8.17 16.04
CA LEU A 145 5.70 7.36 16.95
C LEU A 145 5.69 8.03 18.32
N GLU A 146 4.49 8.37 18.79
CA GLU A 146 4.24 8.76 20.18
C GLU A 146 3.58 7.61 20.92
N VAL A 147 4.14 7.19 22.05
CA VAL A 147 3.59 6.12 22.90
C VAL A 147 3.14 6.70 24.24
N PHE A 148 2.10 6.09 24.83
CA PHE A 148 1.45 6.55 26.04
C PHE A 148 1.30 5.40 27.03
N THR A 149 1.45 5.71 28.32
CA THR A 149 1.37 4.73 29.41
C THR A 149 -0.07 4.36 29.81
N GLN A 150 -1.07 5.04 29.27
CA GLN A 150 -2.49 4.70 29.47
C GLN A 150 -3.23 4.64 28.13
N SER A 151 -4.39 3.98 28.13
CA SER A 151 -5.32 3.97 27.00
C SER A 151 -5.83 5.38 26.69
N GLY A 152 -6.36 5.61 25.49
CA GLY A 152 -6.96 6.89 25.12
C GLY A 152 -5.96 8.03 24.95
N PHE A 153 -4.67 7.72 24.80
CA PHE A 153 -3.58 8.69 24.72
C PHE A 153 -3.34 9.48 26.02
N ASP A 154 -3.65 8.88 27.16
CA ASP A 154 -3.45 9.46 28.49
C ASP A 154 -2.14 8.98 29.16
N GLY A 155 -1.83 9.57 30.32
CA GLY A 155 -0.64 9.25 31.11
C GLY A 155 0.65 9.91 30.60
N ASP A 156 1.79 9.38 31.02
CA ASP A 156 3.09 9.82 30.50
C ASP A 156 3.24 9.42 29.02
N SER A 157 3.81 10.31 28.20
CA SER A 157 4.07 10.07 26.78
C SER A 157 5.52 10.35 26.37
N THR A 158 5.96 9.71 25.29
CA THR A 158 7.27 10.00 24.67
C THR A 158 7.26 9.74 23.16
N PHE A 159 8.11 10.48 22.45
CA PHE A 159 8.30 10.36 21.00
C PHE A 159 9.55 9.54 20.67
N LEU A 160 9.37 8.52 19.84
CA LEU A 160 10.38 7.56 19.41
C LEU A 160 10.87 7.83 17.97
N ARG A 161 12.14 7.52 17.71
CA ARG A 161 12.85 7.80 16.45
C ARG A 161 12.84 6.61 15.50
N VAL A 162 12.93 6.90 14.20
CA VAL A 162 13.14 5.85 13.19
C VAL A 162 14.48 5.14 13.35
N TYR A 163 14.54 3.89 12.89
CA TYR A 163 15.72 3.03 12.86
C TYR A 163 16.37 2.68 14.21
N GLU A 164 15.94 3.27 15.32
CA GLU A 164 16.39 2.87 16.65
C GLU A 164 15.81 1.53 17.09
N ASP A 165 16.67 0.71 17.69
CA ASP A 165 16.36 -0.55 18.35
C ASP A 165 15.87 -0.24 19.77
N TYR A 166 14.55 -0.16 19.98
CA TYR A 166 13.98 0.00 21.32
C TYR A 166 13.73 -1.37 21.93
N ASP A 167 14.55 -1.73 22.91
CA ASP A 167 14.36 -2.84 23.84
C ASP A 167 13.88 -2.33 25.21
N SER A 168 13.70 -3.21 26.18
CA SER A 168 13.31 -2.85 27.55
C SER A 168 14.23 -1.81 28.18
N ASP A 169 15.55 -1.90 27.95
CA ASP A 169 16.53 -0.99 28.51
C ASP A 169 16.37 0.43 27.91
N ARG A 170 16.19 0.52 26.59
CA ARG A 170 16.01 1.81 25.91
C ARG A 170 14.62 2.42 26.14
N LEU A 171 13.58 1.59 26.27
CA LEU A 171 12.23 2.06 26.64
C LEU A 171 12.17 2.55 28.09
N GLY A 172 13.02 2.03 28.98
CA GLY A 172 13.09 2.44 30.37
C GLY A 172 11.73 2.27 31.05
N THR A 173 11.19 3.37 31.61
CA THR A 173 9.89 3.36 32.31
C THR A 173 8.69 3.10 31.40
N PHE A 174 8.87 3.17 30.07
CA PHE A 174 7.83 2.82 29.09
C PHE A 174 7.78 1.31 28.79
N SER A 175 8.82 0.54 29.16
CA SER A 175 8.77 -0.92 29.00
C SER A 175 7.63 -1.47 29.84
N GLN A 176 6.75 -2.27 29.23
CA GLN A 176 5.61 -2.92 29.88
C GLN A 176 4.59 -1.96 30.52
N THR A 177 4.51 -0.72 30.05
CA THR A 177 3.48 0.24 30.51
C THR A 177 2.74 0.88 29.34
N ILE A 178 3.22 0.73 28.10
CA ILE A 178 2.57 1.30 26.92
C ILE A 178 1.20 0.64 26.72
N SER A 179 0.18 1.50 26.59
CA SER A 179 -1.24 1.12 26.47
C SER A 179 -1.95 1.79 25.27
N SER A 180 -1.35 2.83 24.68
CA SER A 180 -1.82 3.43 23.43
C SER A 180 -0.68 4.13 22.66
N PHE A 181 -0.89 4.41 21.37
CA PHE A 181 0.11 5.12 20.56
C PHE A 181 -0.48 5.88 19.36
N LYS A 182 0.26 6.88 18.85
CA LYS A 182 -0.01 7.57 17.59
C LYS A 182 1.17 7.39 16.64
N LEU A 183 0.93 6.84 15.46
CA LEU A 183 1.93 6.65 14.40
C LEU A 183 1.62 7.58 13.23
N LYS A 184 2.56 8.48 12.93
CA LYS A 184 2.44 9.43 11.83
C LYS A 184 2.45 8.74 10.47
N ARG A 185 1.69 9.28 9.52
CA ARG A 185 1.68 8.89 8.11
C ARG A 185 3.10 8.94 7.52
N GLY A 186 3.40 7.98 6.66
CA GLY A 186 4.69 7.81 6.01
C GLY A 186 5.68 6.94 6.78
N TYR A 187 5.19 6.17 7.75
CA TYR A 187 5.98 5.29 8.62
C TYR A 187 5.23 3.99 8.92
N MET A 188 6.01 2.98 9.28
CA MET A 188 5.53 1.74 9.89
C MET A 188 6.21 1.54 11.25
N ALA A 189 5.53 0.83 12.15
CA ALA A 189 6.06 0.44 13.45
C ALA A 189 5.74 -1.02 13.76
N THR A 190 6.76 -1.78 14.19
CA THR A 190 6.60 -3.11 14.78
C THR A 190 6.68 -2.98 16.28
N LEU A 191 5.66 -3.50 16.97
CA LEU A 191 5.60 -3.60 18.43
C LEU A 191 5.59 -5.08 18.81
N ALA A 192 6.34 -5.48 19.83
CA ALA A 192 6.35 -6.86 20.32
C ALA A 192 6.54 -6.98 21.83
N GLU A 193 6.08 -8.11 22.36
CA GLU A 193 6.12 -8.48 23.76
C GLU A 193 7.54 -8.69 24.28
N PHE A 194 8.43 -9.34 23.52
CA PHE A 194 9.79 -9.64 23.96
C PHE A 194 10.82 -8.76 23.25
N ASP A 195 11.94 -8.46 23.92
CA ASP A 195 13.08 -7.70 23.36
C ASP A 195 13.64 -8.29 22.06
N SER A 196 13.38 -9.59 21.82
CA SER A 196 13.75 -10.28 20.59
C SER A 196 12.83 -9.99 19.39
N GLY A 197 11.80 -9.16 19.56
CA GLY A 197 10.75 -8.96 18.55
C GLY A 197 9.75 -10.12 18.44
N ALA A 198 9.91 -11.17 19.26
CA ALA A 198 9.03 -12.34 19.31
C ALA A 198 7.91 -12.17 20.36
N GLY A 199 7.11 -13.23 20.54
CA GLY A 199 5.89 -13.20 21.36
C GLY A 199 4.75 -12.55 20.60
N ALA A 200 3.74 -12.06 21.34
CA ALA A 200 2.69 -11.26 20.74
C ALA A 200 3.34 -10.05 20.04
N SER A 201 3.05 -9.88 18.75
CA SER A 201 3.69 -8.84 17.94
C SER A 201 2.82 -8.43 16.75
N LYS A 202 2.91 -7.16 16.36
CA LYS A 202 2.17 -6.62 15.22
C LYS A 202 2.95 -5.52 14.52
N THR A 203 2.85 -5.51 13.19
CA THR A 203 3.29 -4.41 12.34
C THR A 203 2.10 -3.50 12.06
N TYR A 204 2.26 -2.20 12.30
CA TYR A 204 1.32 -1.15 11.95
C TYR A 204 1.92 -0.29 10.84
N VAL A 205 1.12 0.07 9.83
CA VAL A 205 1.58 0.85 8.67
C VAL A 205 0.63 2.03 8.46
N ALA A 206 1.15 3.24 8.64
CA ALA A 206 0.44 4.49 8.39
C ALA A 206 0.82 5.01 6.99
N GLN A 207 0.12 4.54 5.95
CA GLN A 207 0.35 4.91 4.55
C GLN A 207 -0.49 6.12 4.10
N ASP A 208 -1.79 6.03 4.31
CA ASP A 208 -2.82 6.92 3.77
C ASP A 208 -3.21 8.00 4.77
N GLY A 209 -3.02 7.73 6.07
CA GLY A 209 -3.20 8.69 7.16
C GLY A 209 -2.48 8.24 8.43
N ASP A 210 -2.47 9.09 9.45
CA ASP A 210 -1.97 8.73 10.77
C ASP A 210 -2.76 7.54 11.34
N LEU A 211 -2.09 6.69 12.12
CA LEU A 211 -2.72 5.62 12.89
C LEU A 211 -2.75 6.01 14.36
N ASN A 212 -3.92 6.36 14.85
CA ASN A 212 -4.18 6.62 16.26
C ASN A 212 -4.74 5.34 16.88
N ILE A 213 -3.96 4.64 17.71
CA ILE A 213 -4.37 3.39 18.37
C ILE A 213 -4.64 3.69 19.86
N PRO A 214 -5.88 4.00 20.25
CA PRO A 214 -6.23 4.40 21.61
C PRO A 214 -6.24 3.23 22.59
N VAL A 215 -6.40 2.00 22.09
CA VAL A 215 -6.43 0.78 22.90
C VAL A 215 -5.60 -0.29 22.18
N LEU A 216 -4.62 -0.86 22.88
CA LEU A 216 -3.86 -1.99 22.36
C LEU A 216 -4.64 -3.30 22.53
N PRO A 217 -4.42 -4.29 21.65
CA PRO A 217 -4.92 -5.64 21.88
C PRO A 217 -4.31 -6.21 23.17
N GLY A 218 -5.08 -7.06 23.86
CA GLY A 218 -4.76 -7.50 25.22
C GLY A 218 -3.40 -8.18 25.39
N GLU A 219 -2.86 -8.81 24.35
CA GLU A 219 -1.53 -9.43 24.39
C GLU A 219 -0.38 -8.41 24.40
N LEU A 220 -0.61 -7.21 23.86
CA LEU A 220 0.38 -6.11 23.81
C LEU A 220 0.18 -5.08 24.93
N GLU A 221 -1.03 -4.95 25.44
CA GLU A 221 -1.39 -4.03 26.53
C GLU A 221 -0.47 -4.20 27.74
N ASN A 222 0.27 -3.15 28.12
CA ASN A 222 1.24 -3.16 29.22
C ASN A 222 2.31 -4.27 29.10
N ASN A 223 2.61 -4.73 27.89
CA ASN A 223 3.52 -5.85 27.68
C ASN A 223 4.58 -5.59 26.61
N ILE A 224 4.55 -4.44 25.93
CA ILE A 224 5.52 -4.05 24.90
C ILE A 224 6.91 -3.86 25.51
N ARG A 225 7.88 -4.55 24.92
CA ARG A 225 9.32 -4.45 25.23
C ARG A 225 10.18 -4.17 24.00
N PHE A 226 9.62 -4.34 22.80
CA PHE A 226 10.32 -4.14 21.54
C PHE A 226 9.55 -3.19 20.64
N ILE A 227 10.24 -2.17 20.11
CA ILE A 227 9.70 -1.27 19.09
C ILE A 227 10.74 -1.03 17.99
N ARG A 228 10.33 -1.19 16.73
CA ARG A 228 11.12 -0.80 15.54
C ARG A 228 10.29 0.03 14.60
N ILE A 229 10.84 1.14 14.13
CA ILE A 229 10.13 2.12 13.31
C ILE A 229 10.90 2.36 12.02
N PHE A 230 10.20 2.26 10.88
CA PHE A 230 10.81 2.44 9.56
C PHE A 230 10.01 3.46 8.72
N PRO A 231 10.69 4.30 7.93
CA PRO A 231 10.09 5.02 6.82
C PRO A 231 9.25 4.12 5.91
N TRP A 232 8.02 4.53 5.59
CA TRP A 232 7.19 3.86 4.59
C TRP A 232 7.54 4.33 3.17
N ARG A 233 7.32 3.43 2.19
CA ARG A 233 7.45 3.68 0.75
C ARG A 233 6.15 3.28 0.07
N TRP A 234 5.55 4.18 -0.70
CA TRP A 234 4.31 3.93 -1.46
C TRP A 234 4.63 3.22 -2.78
N THR A 235 5.19 2.02 -2.67
CA THR A 235 5.61 1.20 -3.81
C THR A 235 4.40 0.59 -4.51
N THR A 236 4.47 0.40 -5.84
CA THR A 236 3.42 -0.28 -6.62
C THR A 236 3.51 -1.81 -6.55
N LYS A 237 2.47 -2.52 -7.00
CA LYS A 237 2.44 -3.99 -7.03
C LYS A 237 3.56 -4.58 -7.88
N LYS A 238 3.86 -3.97 -9.02
CA LYS A 238 4.74 -4.49 -10.09
C LYS A 238 6.23 -4.40 -9.75
N GLY A 239 6.85 -5.57 -9.58
CA GLY A 239 8.29 -5.74 -9.37
C GLY A 239 8.95 -6.70 -10.38
N ILE A 240 10.18 -7.12 -10.10
CA ILE A 240 10.90 -8.16 -10.86
C ILE A 240 11.72 -9.03 -9.92
N ALA A 241 11.83 -10.32 -10.25
CA ALA A 241 12.70 -11.26 -9.57
C ALA A 241 14.06 -11.31 -10.30
N GLY A 242 15.12 -10.88 -9.62
CA GLY A 242 16.50 -10.90 -10.10
C GLY A 242 17.06 -9.55 -10.57
N ASN A 243 18.35 -9.54 -10.91
CA ASN A 243 19.12 -8.34 -11.28
C ASN A 243 18.92 -7.95 -12.76
N ILE A 244 17.68 -7.96 -13.24
CA ILE A 244 17.27 -7.54 -14.60
C ILE A 244 16.05 -6.61 -14.49
N GLY A 245 15.47 -6.17 -15.61
CA GLY A 245 14.19 -5.46 -15.61
C GLY A 245 14.29 -3.96 -15.43
N GLN A 246 15.46 -3.36 -15.65
CA GLN A 246 15.66 -1.90 -15.52
C GLN A 246 14.78 -1.09 -16.50
N GLN A 247 14.26 -1.70 -17.56
CA GLN A 247 13.39 -1.06 -18.55
C GLN A 247 11.91 -1.46 -18.44
N LEU A 248 11.54 -2.17 -17.37
CA LEU A 248 10.18 -2.66 -17.16
C LEU A 248 9.31 -1.71 -16.32
N GLU A 249 9.82 -0.53 -15.96
CA GLU A 249 9.13 0.44 -15.10
C GLU A 249 8.63 -0.21 -13.80
N THR A 250 9.52 -0.97 -13.15
CA THR A 250 9.24 -1.70 -11.91
C THR A 250 9.65 -0.88 -10.71
N GLN A 251 8.81 -0.85 -9.67
CA GLN A 251 9.04 -0.02 -8.49
C GLN A 251 9.76 -0.75 -7.35
N TRP A 252 9.90 -2.07 -7.46
CA TRP A 252 10.67 -2.88 -6.52
C TRP A 252 11.31 -4.10 -7.19
N TRP A 253 12.33 -4.66 -6.53
CA TRP A 253 12.94 -5.93 -6.91
C TRP A 253 13.56 -6.62 -5.71
N TYR A 254 13.82 -7.92 -5.87
CA TYR A 254 14.69 -8.68 -4.97
C TYR A 254 15.56 -9.62 -5.82
N ASN A 255 16.63 -10.15 -5.24
CA ASN A 255 17.61 -10.95 -5.98
C ASN A 255 18.16 -12.13 -5.15
N TRP A 256 17.33 -12.71 -4.27
CA TRP A 256 17.71 -13.84 -3.41
C TRP A 256 18.87 -13.55 -2.43
N ASN A 257 19.14 -12.27 -2.16
CA ASN A 257 20.27 -11.84 -1.32
C ASN A 257 19.92 -10.62 -0.44
N ILE A 258 20.89 -10.15 0.35
CA ILE A 258 20.91 -8.86 1.04
C ILE A 258 22.23 -8.14 0.69
N ASP A 259 22.42 -7.85 -0.60
CA ASP A 259 23.65 -7.27 -1.15
C ASP A 259 23.47 -5.91 -1.80
N GLN A 260 22.23 -5.41 -1.87
CA GLN A 260 21.90 -4.10 -2.43
C GLN A 260 21.14 -3.21 -1.43
N SER A 261 20.84 -2.00 -1.87
CA SER A 261 20.09 -0.99 -1.14
C SER A 261 18.98 -0.43 -2.03
N SER A 262 17.90 0.03 -1.42
CA SER A 262 16.89 0.82 -2.11
C SER A 262 17.51 2.10 -2.66
N SER A 263 17.15 2.48 -3.88
CA SER A 263 17.43 3.82 -4.41
C SER A 263 16.29 4.77 -4.03
N LEU A 264 16.35 6.02 -4.50
CA LEU A 264 15.19 6.92 -4.41
C LEU A 264 14.03 6.42 -5.27
N ASP A 265 14.33 5.85 -6.44
CA ASP A 265 13.33 5.54 -7.47
C ASP A 265 12.79 4.12 -7.38
N ARG A 266 13.46 3.24 -6.63
CA ARG A 266 13.15 1.82 -6.65
C ARG A 266 13.51 1.16 -5.33
N GLU A 267 12.59 0.36 -4.80
CA GLU A 267 12.75 -0.36 -3.52
C GLU A 267 13.47 -1.71 -3.72
N TYR A 268 14.50 -1.96 -2.93
CA TYR A 268 15.11 -3.28 -2.82
C TYR A 268 14.49 -4.04 -1.64
N VAL A 269 14.05 -5.27 -1.88
CA VAL A 269 13.46 -6.13 -0.85
C VAL A 269 14.48 -7.18 -0.42
N ALA A 270 14.75 -7.25 0.89
CA ALA A 270 15.62 -8.27 1.47
C ALA A 270 14.92 -9.64 1.52
N ILE A 271 15.72 -10.70 1.56
CA ILE A 271 15.25 -12.07 1.79
C ILE A 271 16.20 -12.82 2.71
N ARG A 272 15.65 -13.66 3.58
CA ARG A 272 16.41 -14.69 4.29
C ARG A 272 16.38 -15.97 3.46
N GLN A 273 17.19 -16.05 2.40
CA GLN A 273 17.13 -17.11 1.39
C GLN A 273 17.11 -18.54 1.98
N ALA A 274 17.98 -18.81 2.95
CA ALA A 274 18.10 -20.09 3.65
C ALA A 274 18.18 -19.86 5.17
N ARG A 275 18.08 -20.92 5.98
CA ARG A 275 18.01 -20.83 7.45
C ARG A 275 19.04 -19.88 8.05
N TRP A 276 20.27 -19.87 7.51
CA TRP A 276 21.41 -19.12 8.02
C TRP A 276 21.96 -18.01 7.11
N TRP A 277 21.36 -17.79 5.94
CA TRP A 277 21.93 -16.91 4.91
C TRP A 277 20.85 -16.21 4.09
N PRO A 278 21.06 -14.95 3.66
CA PRO A 278 22.12 -14.02 4.07
C PRO A 278 21.95 -13.52 5.51
N GLY A 279 23.02 -13.03 6.16
CA GLY A 279 23.00 -12.58 7.55
C GLY A 279 22.04 -11.41 7.81
N LEU A 280 21.34 -11.42 8.96
CA LEU A 280 20.32 -10.42 9.31
C LEU A 280 20.85 -9.23 10.13
N GLY A 281 22.11 -9.26 10.59
CA GLY A 281 22.76 -8.13 11.26
C GLY A 281 23.15 -7.03 10.26
N GLN A 282 22.16 -6.36 9.68
CA GLN A 282 22.31 -5.34 8.65
C GLN A 282 22.05 -3.95 9.20
N ASP A 283 22.67 -2.95 8.57
CA ASP A 283 22.25 -1.56 8.72
C ASP A 283 21.05 -1.30 7.79
N TRP A 284 19.85 -1.36 8.36
CA TRP A 284 18.60 -1.18 7.62
C TRP A 284 18.36 0.28 7.20
N GLU A 285 18.96 1.25 7.88
CA GLU A 285 18.88 2.67 7.52
C GLU A 285 19.66 2.92 6.23
N THR A 286 20.93 2.51 6.19
CA THR A 286 21.78 2.64 5.01
C THR A 286 21.22 1.85 3.82
N ARG A 287 20.55 0.72 4.06
CA ARG A 287 19.92 -0.06 3.00
C ARG A 287 18.57 0.49 2.53
N GLY A 288 17.86 1.23 3.37
CA GLY A 288 16.51 1.73 3.07
C GLY A 288 15.51 0.60 2.83
N ILE A 289 15.59 -0.47 3.62
CA ILE A 289 14.74 -1.67 3.53
C ILE A 289 13.76 -1.68 4.70
N ASN A 290 12.49 -1.96 4.43
CA ASN A 290 11.42 -2.10 5.42
C ASN A 290 10.63 -3.43 5.29
N HIS A 291 11.01 -4.29 4.35
CA HIS A 291 10.42 -5.62 4.12
C HIS A 291 11.50 -6.72 4.11
N LEU A 292 11.15 -7.90 4.61
CA LEU A 292 11.98 -9.10 4.58
C LEU A 292 11.17 -10.32 4.13
N LEU A 293 11.58 -10.95 3.04
CA LEU A 293 11.05 -12.24 2.61
C LEU A 293 11.64 -13.38 3.45
N GLY A 294 10.83 -14.40 3.73
CA GLY A 294 11.25 -15.64 4.38
C GLY A 294 12.11 -16.54 3.48
N TYR A 295 12.28 -17.79 3.89
CA TYR A 295 13.12 -18.77 3.17
C TYR A 295 12.59 -19.07 1.76
N ASN A 296 13.51 -19.26 0.81
CA ASN A 296 13.19 -19.55 -0.59
C ASN A 296 13.05 -21.05 -0.82
N GLU A 297 11.85 -21.46 -1.22
CA GLU A 297 11.45 -22.83 -1.54
C GLU A 297 11.97 -23.87 -0.51
N PRO A 298 11.63 -23.71 0.78
CA PRO A 298 12.06 -24.66 1.81
C PRO A 298 11.54 -26.08 1.59
N ASP A 299 10.48 -26.24 0.79
CA ASP A 299 9.90 -27.51 0.37
C ASP A 299 10.77 -28.28 -0.65
N ARG A 300 11.77 -27.63 -1.24
CA ARG A 300 12.59 -28.17 -2.33
C ARG A 300 13.98 -28.59 -1.85
N PRO A 301 14.46 -29.81 -2.18
CA PRO A 301 15.77 -30.30 -1.76
C PRO A 301 16.95 -29.56 -2.40
N ASP A 302 16.71 -28.92 -3.54
CA ASP A 302 17.66 -28.13 -4.34
C ASP A 302 17.68 -26.63 -3.98
N GLN A 303 16.94 -26.22 -2.95
CA GLN A 303 16.76 -24.82 -2.53
C GLN A 303 17.10 -24.66 -1.04
N ALA A 304 16.28 -23.97 -0.24
CA ALA A 304 16.53 -23.83 1.19
C ALA A 304 16.44 -25.16 1.96
N ASN A 305 15.71 -26.16 1.43
CA ASN A 305 15.59 -27.52 1.96
C ASN A 305 15.46 -27.57 3.49
N LEU A 306 14.34 -27.05 3.98
CA LEU A 306 14.13 -26.80 5.41
C LEU A 306 12.80 -27.42 5.85
N ASN A 307 12.81 -28.22 6.92
CA ASN A 307 11.57 -28.73 7.48
C ASN A 307 10.82 -27.63 8.24
N VAL A 308 9.50 -27.81 8.39
CA VAL A 308 8.62 -26.82 9.02
C VAL A 308 9.01 -26.51 10.47
N GLY A 309 9.38 -27.52 11.26
CA GLY A 309 9.74 -27.33 12.67
C GLY A 309 10.99 -26.48 12.86
N ASP A 310 12.02 -26.70 12.03
CA ASP A 310 13.23 -25.89 12.01
C ASP A 310 12.95 -24.46 11.55
N ALA A 311 12.06 -24.26 10.57
CA ALA A 311 11.65 -22.94 10.13
C ALA A 311 10.93 -22.17 11.26
N LEU A 312 10.01 -22.81 11.98
CA LEU A 312 9.30 -22.21 13.13
C LEU A 312 10.23 -21.89 14.29
N TRP A 313 11.18 -22.78 14.56
CA TRP A 313 12.18 -22.59 15.61
C TRP A 313 13.10 -21.40 15.30
N SER A 314 13.53 -21.25 14.03
CA SER A 314 14.40 -20.13 13.60
C SER A 314 13.63 -18.84 13.28
N TRP A 315 12.29 -18.87 13.23
CA TRP A 315 11.48 -17.71 12.86
C TRP A 315 11.74 -16.43 13.69
N PRO A 316 11.97 -16.52 15.02
CA PRO A 316 12.31 -15.34 15.82
C PRO A 316 13.51 -14.53 15.31
N ASP A 317 14.45 -15.16 14.61
CA ASP A 317 15.60 -14.46 14.00
C ASP A 317 15.11 -13.39 13.01
N LEU A 318 14.09 -13.70 12.20
CA LEU A 318 13.52 -12.74 11.24
C LEU A 318 12.70 -11.67 11.95
N LEU A 319 11.95 -12.04 13.00
CA LEU A 319 11.13 -11.11 13.78
C LEU A 319 11.97 -10.04 14.49
N SER A 320 13.17 -10.40 14.97
CA SER A 320 14.09 -9.47 15.64
C SER A 320 14.53 -8.28 14.79
N THR A 321 14.41 -8.37 13.46
CA THR A 321 14.70 -7.25 12.56
C THR A 321 13.69 -6.11 12.71
N GLY A 322 12.47 -6.41 13.18
CA GLY A 322 11.35 -5.48 13.20
C GLY A 322 10.84 -5.02 11.84
N LEU A 323 11.37 -5.56 10.74
CA LEU A 323 10.86 -5.35 9.39
C LEU A 323 9.48 -6.01 9.25
N ARG A 324 8.77 -5.67 8.17
CA ARG A 324 7.57 -6.40 7.76
C ARG A 324 7.99 -7.73 7.12
N VAL A 325 7.68 -8.85 7.75
CA VAL A 325 8.20 -10.19 7.42
C VAL A 325 7.16 -11.03 6.67
N GLY A 326 7.54 -11.48 5.47
CA GLY A 326 6.78 -12.44 4.69
C GLY A 326 7.12 -13.87 5.05
N ALA A 327 6.15 -14.80 4.99
CA ALA A 327 6.38 -16.23 5.18
C ALA A 327 7.49 -16.78 4.23
N PRO A 328 7.95 -18.03 4.44
CA PRO A 328 8.77 -18.70 3.44
C PRO A 328 8.01 -18.87 2.11
N ALA A 329 8.67 -18.56 0.99
CA ALA A 329 8.09 -18.65 -0.34
C ALA A 329 8.24 -20.07 -0.87
N VAL A 330 7.16 -20.85 -0.88
CA VAL A 330 7.19 -22.23 -1.38
C VAL A 330 7.11 -22.29 -2.90
N SER A 331 7.61 -23.40 -3.48
CA SER A 331 7.34 -23.71 -4.89
C SER A 331 5.83 -23.87 -5.15
N ASP A 332 5.39 -23.84 -6.41
CA ASP A 332 3.96 -23.99 -6.74
C ASP A 332 3.38 -25.40 -6.47
N GLY A 333 4.23 -26.34 -6.05
CA GLY A 333 3.88 -27.65 -5.49
C GLY A 333 4.01 -27.76 -3.95
N GLY A 334 4.53 -26.74 -3.27
CA GLY A 334 4.89 -26.76 -1.85
C GLY A 334 3.79 -26.31 -0.87
N LEU A 335 2.54 -26.17 -1.32
CA LEU A 335 1.47 -25.59 -0.48
C LEU A 335 1.22 -26.32 0.85
N ASN A 336 1.41 -27.64 0.91
CA ASN A 336 1.28 -28.40 2.16
C ASN A 336 2.33 -27.98 3.20
N TRP A 337 3.55 -27.68 2.75
CA TRP A 337 4.60 -27.15 3.61
C TRP A 337 4.20 -25.78 4.15
N LEU A 338 3.74 -24.88 3.26
CA LEU A 338 3.29 -23.54 3.62
C LEU A 338 2.16 -23.58 4.65
N TYR A 339 1.13 -24.40 4.42
CA TYR A 339 0.00 -24.48 5.34
C TYR A 339 0.39 -25.04 6.70
N SER A 340 1.28 -26.04 6.73
CA SER A 340 1.80 -26.58 7.99
C SER A 340 2.62 -25.53 8.76
N PHE A 341 3.42 -24.72 8.07
CA PHE A 341 4.14 -23.60 8.66
C PHE A 341 3.18 -22.53 9.20
N MET A 342 2.18 -22.12 8.42
CA MET A 342 1.20 -21.12 8.85
C MET A 342 0.38 -21.59 10.05
N ASP A 343 -0.02 -22.87 10.09
CA ASP A 343 -0.72 -23.44 11.24
C ASP A 343 0.15 -23.42 12.50
N GLY A 344 1.42 -23.82 12.38
CA GLY A 344 2.37 -23.75 13.50
C GLY A 344 2.66 -22.32 13.95
N ALA A 345 2.84 -21.39 13.01
CA ALA A 345 3.07 -19.98 13.31
C ALA A 345 1.87 -19.38 14.04
N ASN A 346 0.65 -19.63 13.57
CA ASN A 346 -0.58 -19.17 14.23
C ASN A 346 -0.75 -19.81 15.62
N ALA A 347 -0.48 -21.12 15.76
CA ALA A 347 -0.59 -21.82 17.03
C ALA A 347 0.42 -21.31 18.07
N GLU A 348 1.61 -20.89 17.64
CA GLU A 348 2.66 -20.30 18.47
C GLU A 348 2.54 -18.77 18.60
N GLY A 349 1.50 -18.14 18.02
CA GLY A 349 1.31 -16.68 18.04
C GLY A 349 2.41 -15.89 17.32
N LYS A 350 3.14 -16.53 16.39
CA LYS A 350 4.22 -15.88 15.63
C LYS A 350 3.64 -14.98 14.54
N ARG A 351 4.15 -13.75 14.48
CA ARG A 351 3.81 -12.79 13.42
C ARG A 351 4.29 -13.28 12.05
N VAL A 352 3.39 -13.19 11.07
CA VAL A 352 3.64 -13.31 9.63
C VAL A 352 2.78 -12.24 8.97
N ASP A 353 3.42 -11.23 8.37
CA ASP A 353 2.74 -10.03 7.88
C ASP A 353 2.13 -10.23 6.48
N PHE A 354 2.76 -11.07 5.65
CA PHE A 354 2.27 -11.44 4.32
C PHE A 354 2.79 -12.83 3.91
N VAL A 355 2.24 -13.41 2.84
CA VAL A 355 2.61 -14.75 2.36
C VAL A 355 3.11 -14.69 0.93
N PRO A 356 4.42 -14.89 0.69
CA PRO A 356 4.93 -15.04 -0.66
C PRO A 356 4.67 -16.44 -1.23
N VAL A 357 4.40 -16.52 -2.54
CA VAL A 357 4.24 -17.78 -3.29
C VAL A 357 4.91 -17.69 -4.65
N HIS A 358 5.35 -18.84 -5.17
CA HIS A 358 5.81 -18.98 -6.54
C HIS A 358 4.73 -19.59 -7.44
N TYR A 359 4.76 -19.28 -8.73
CA TYR A 359 3.80 -19.81 -9.70
C TYR A 359 4.41 -20.00 -11.10
N TYR A 360 4.59 -21.24 -11.53
CA TYR A 360 5.09 -21.56 -12.86
C TYR A 360 4.16 -22.47 -13.64
N ARG A 361 2.91 -22.66 -13.21
CA ARG A 361 1.96 -23.50 -13.93
C ARG A 361 1.64 -22.89 -15.30
N CYS A 362 1.36 -23.75 -16.26
CA CYS A 362 0.96 -23.32 -17.58
C CYS A 362 -0.43 -23.82 -17.98
N HIS A 363 -1.01 -23.11 -18.94
CA HIS A 363 -2.31 -23.38 -19.51
C HIS A 363 -2.20 -23.51 -21.04
N ASN A 364 -3.33 -23.76 -21.72
CA ASN A 364 -3.37 -23.74 -23.18
C ASN A 364 -2.83 -22.39 -23.73
N PRO A 365 -1.76 -22.37 -24.54
CA PRO A 365 -1.17 -21.13 -25.05
C PRO A 365 -2.13 -20.25 -25.88
N ALA A 366 -3.22 -20.83 -26.42
CA ALA A 366 -4.24 -20.09 -27.14
C ALA A 366 -5.32 -19.44 -26.23
N ASP A 367 -5.25 -19.66 -24.91
CA ASP A 367 -6.26 -19.22 -23.94
C ASP A 367 -5.66 -18.38 -22.81
N PRO A 368 -5.31 -17.11 -23.08
CA PRO A 368 -4.73 -16.21 -22.07
C PRO A 368 -5.69 -15.94 -20.89
N ALA A 369 -7.01 -15.96 -21.12
CA ALA A 369 -8.01 -15.76 -20.08
C ALA A 369 -8.05 -16.96 -19.12
N GLY A 370 -7.94 -18.19 -19.64
CA GLY A 370 -7.83 -19.39 -18.83
C GLY A 370 -6.54 -19.43 -18.01
N ALA A 371 -5.42 -18.94 -18.55
CA ALA A 371 -4.18 -18.81 -17.78
C ALA A 371 -4.34 -17.85 -16.58
N ALA A 372 -4.96 -16.69 -16.80
CA ALA A 372 -5.25 -15.73 -15.73
C ALA A 372 -6.24 -16.29 -14.68
N THR A 373 -7.27 -17.00 -15.12
CA THR A 373 -8.27 -17.62 -14.23
C THR A 373 -7.64 -18.73 -13.37
N GLN A 374 -6.84 -19.61 -13.98
CA GLN A 374 -6.12 -20.67 -13.26
C GLN A 374 -5.21 -20.08 -12.17
N PHE A 375 -4.51 -18.99 -12.48
CA PHE A 375 -3.65 -18.34 -11.50
C PHE A 375 -4.46 -17.64 -10.40
N TYR A 376 -5.55 -16.95 -10.75
CA TYR A 376 -6.45 -16.37 -9.75
C TYR A 376 -6.98 -17.42 -8.77
N ASP A 377 -7.47 -18.55 -9.27
CA ASP A 377 -8.02 -19.62 -8.42
C ASP A 377 -6.97 -20.21 -7.48
N PHE A 378 -5.73 -20.37 -7.96
CA PHE A 378 -4.60 -20.75 -7.11
C PHE A 378 -4.37 -19.73 -5.98
N LEU A 379 -4.26 -18.45 -6.32
CA LEU A 379 -4.02 -17.37 -5.35
C LEU A 379 -5.19 -17.24 -4.37
N LYS A 380 -6.42 -17.34 -4.85
CA LYS A 380 -7.62 -17.29 -4.01
C LYS A 380 -7.65 -18.45 -3.02
N GLY A 381 -7.33 -19.67 -3.46
CA GLY A 381 -7.24 -20.84 -2.59
C GLY A 381 -6.17 -20.68 -1.50
N VAL A 382 -5.00 -20.12 -1.84
CA VAL A 382 -3.96 -19.80 -0.85
C VAL A 382 -4.45 -18.73 0.12
N HIS A 383 -4.95 -17.60 -0.39
CA HIS A 383 -5.43 -16.49 0.43
C HIS A 383 -6.54 -16.94 1.40
N ASP A 384 -7.50 -17.73 0.93
CA ASP A 384 -8.59 -18.24 1.75
C ASP A 384 -8.09 -19.14 2.88
N ARG A 385 -6.98 -19.87 2.65
CA ARG A 385 -6.38 -20.75 3.65
C ARG A 385 -5.52 -20.02 4.68
N VAL A 386 -4.81 -18.96 4.27
CA VAL A 386 -3.82 -18.27 5.12
C VAL A 386 -4.35 -16.97 5.72
N GLN A 387 -5.38 -16.35 5.13
CA GLN A 387 -5.98 -15.08 5.55
C GLN A 387 -4.92 -13.98 5.75
N ARG A 388 -3.99 -13.88 4.79
CA ARG A 388 -2.92 -12.87 4.75
C ARG A 388 -2.76 -12.34 3.32
N PRO A 389 -2.34 -11.09 3.15
CA PRO A 389 -2.01 -10.57 1.82
C PRO A 389 -0.92 -11.42 1.15
N LEU A 390 -1.01 -11.56 -0.17
CA LEU A 390 -0.11 -12.37 -0.97
C LEU A 390 0.90 -11.53 -1.73
N TRP A 391 2.14 -12.01 -1.73
CA TRP A 391 3.17 -11.56 -2.66
C TRP A 391 3.47 -12.69 -3.64
N ILE A 392 3.52 -12.41 -4.93
CA ILE A 392 3.95 -13.40 -5.92
C ILE A 392 5.40 -13.08 -6.24
N THR A 393 6.33 -13.69 -5.51
CA THR A 393 7.75 -13.33 -5.60
C THR A 393 8.43 -13.93 -6.81
N GLU A 394 7.89 -15.02 -7.35
CA GLU A 394 8.29 -15.54 -8.65
C GLU A 394 7.10 -16.05 -9.42
N TRP A 395 7.01 -15.67 -10.69
CA TRP A 395 6.04 -16.30 -11.59
C TRP A 395 6.43 -16.18 -13.06
N ASN A 396 5.89 -17.09 -13.87
CA ASN A 396 5.79 -16.93 -15.32
C ASN A 396 4.65 -17.84 -15.87
N ASN A 397 4.19 -17.60 -17.10
CA ASN A 397 3.19 -18.44 -17.78
C ASN A 397 3.85 -19.73 -18.30
N GLY A 398 4.15 -20.64 -17.37
CA GLY A 398 4.94 -21.83 -17.64
C GLY A 398 6.43 -21.65 -17.45
N ALA A 399 7.15 -22.76 -17.56
CA ALA A 399 8.60 -22.86 -17.53
C ALA A 399 9.06 -24.12 -18.28
N ASN A 400 10.38 -24.30 -18.43
CA ASN A 400 11.01 -25.44 -19.11
C ASN A 400 10.73 -26.81 -18.46
N TRP A 401 10.20 -26.84 -17.24
CA TRP A 401 9.76 -28.07 -16.57
C TRP A 401 8.24 -28.30 -16.65
N THR A 402 7.50 -27.45 -17.36
CA THR A 402 6.05 -27.61 -17.53
C THR A 402 5.69 -28.44 -18.76
N GLY A 403 4.51 -29.08 -18.72
CA GLY A 403 4.09 -30.08 -19.72
C GLY A 403 3.26 -29.54 -20.90
N CYS A 404 2.93 -28.25 -20.94
CA CYS A 404 2.23 -27.65 -22.09
C CYS A 404 3.21 -27.36 -23.23
N GLY A 405 2.68 -27.22 -24.45
CA GLY A 405 3.47 -26.72 -25.57
C GLY A 405 3.92 -25.28 -25.37
N ASP A 406 5.08 -24.93 -25.93
CA ASP A 406 5.58 -23.57 -25.88
C ASP A 406 4.63 -22.58 -26.55
N PRO A 407 4.36 -21.42 -25.93
CA PRO A 407 3.65 -20.35 -26.59
C PRO A 407 4.54 -19.77 -27.70
N THR A 408 3.92 -19.13 -28.68
CA THR A 408 4.59 -18.11 -29.50
C THR A 408 4.80 -16.83 -28.67
N PHE A 409 5.71 -15.94 -29.09
CA PHE A 409 5.87 -14.63 -28.42
C PHE A 409 4.56 -13.84 -28.31
N ALA A 410 3.68 -13.92 -29.32
CA ALA A 410 2.38 -13.26 -29.30
C ALA A 410 1.41 -13.88 -28.27
N GLN A 411 1.43 -15.21 -28.13
CA GLN A 411 0.64 -15.91 -27.11
C GLN A 411 1.16 -15.61 -25.70
N GLN A 412 2.48 -15.57 -25.53
CA GLN A 412 3.07 -15.18 -24.25
C GLN A 412 2.71 -13.74 -23.88
N GLN A 413 2.83 -12.79 -24.82
CA GLN A 413 2.39 -11.41 -24.61
C GLN A 413 0.93 -11.35 -24.14
N ALA A 414 0.03 -12.05 -24.83
CA ALA A 414 -1.38 -12.08 -24.48
C ALA A 414 -1.63 -12.68 -23.08
N ALA A 415 -0.91 -13.74 -22.72
CA ALA A 415 -1.00 -14.36 -21.39
C ALA A 415 -0.49 -13.43 -20.29
N ILE A 416 0.67 -12.79 -20.48
CA ILE A 416 1.21 -11.80 -19.53
C ILE A 416 0.24 -10.63 -19.35
N SER A 417 -0.32 -10.07 -20.43
CA SER A 417 -1.33 -9.01 -20.33
C SER A 417 -2.55 -9.44 -19.51
N ALA A 418 -3.08 -10.65 -19.74
CA ALA A 418 -4.25 -11.14 -19.01
C ALA A 418 -3.95 -11.41 -17.53
N ILE A 419 -2.81 -12.04 -17.23
CA ILE A 419 -2.38 -12.34 -15.85
C ILE A 419 -2.13 -11.04 -15.08
N VAL A 420 -1.41 -10.09 -15.66
CA VAL A 420 -1.10 -8.81 -15.01
C VAL A 420 -2.38 -8.01 -14.74
N ALA A 421 -3.32 -7.97 -15.69
CA ALA A 421 -4.62 -7.34 -15.46
C ALA A 421 -5.39 -7.99 -14.29
N MET A 422 -5.31 -9.31 -14.14
CA MET A 422 -5.85 -10.03 -12.99
C MET A 422 -5.13 -9.65 -11.69
N LEU A 423 -3.79 -9.65 -11.66
CA LEU A 423 -3.02 -9.30 -10.45
C LEU A 423 -3.30 -7.85 -9.99
N GLU A 424 -3.40 -6.91 -10.93
CA GLU A 424 -3.73 -5.50 -10.65
C GLU A 424 -5.16 -5.29 -10.13
N SER A 425 -6.09 -6.12 -10.58
CA SER A 425 -7.49 -6.11 -10.14
C SER A 425 -7.76 -7.00 -8.93
N THR A 426 -6.76 -7.73 -8.43
CA THR A 426 -6.88 -8.63 -7.28
C THR A 426 -6.49 -7.92 -5.98
N PRO A 427 -7.47 -7.41 -5.21
CA PRO A 427 -7.41 -7.16 -3.79
C PRO A 427 -6.24 -7.65 -2.93
N PHE A 428 -6.26 -8.96 -2.66
CA PHE A 428 -5.38 -9.60 -1.69
C PHE A 428 -3.97 -9.84 -2.23
N VAL A 429 -3.69 -9.44 -3.47
CA VAL A 429 -2.34 -9.44 -4.04
C VAL A 429 -1.75 -8.07 -3.79
N GLU A 430 -0.76 -7.98 -2.90
CA GLU A 430 -0.04 -6.73 -2.67
C GLU A 430 1.04 -6.50 -3.71
N ARG A 431 1.83 -7.53 -4.03
CA ARG A 431 2.97 -7.40 -4.93
C ARG A 431 3.16 -8.62 -5.81
N TYR A 432 3.74 -8.41 -6.99
CA TYR A 432 4.12 -9.50 -7.89
C TYR A 432 5.42 -9.18 -8.63
N ALA A 433 6.24 -10.20 -8.87
CA ALA A 433 7.54 -10.11 -9.51
C ALA A 433 7.70 -11.25 -10.52
N ILE A 434 7.68 -10.90 -11.81
CA ILE A 434 7.88 -11.89 -12.88
C ILE A 434 9.33 -12.40 -12.85
N TYR A 435 9.53 -13.68 -13.11
CA TYR A 435 10.86 -14.28 -13.22
C TYR A 435 11.24 -14.48 -14.70
N ASN A 436 12.42 -13.97 -15.07
CA ASN A 436 12.83 -13.90 -16.48
C ASN A 436 13.41 -15.21 -17.03
N TRP A 437 14.11 -15.99 -16.20
CA TRP A 437 15.06 -17.01 -16.65
C TRP A 437 14.45 -18.42 -16.72
N VAL A 438 13.37 -18.57 -17.48
CA VAL A 438 12.77 -19.90 -17.72
C VAL A 438 13.07 -20.41 -19.13
N GLU A 439 12.59 -19.72 -20.16
CA GLU A 439 12.72 -20.07 -21.57
C GLU A 439 12.68 -18.82 -22.44
N ASP A 440 13.35 -18.83 -23.58
CA ASP A 440 13.48 -17.67 -24.48
C ASP A 440 12.14 -17.02 -24.85
N VAL A 441 11.12 -17.82 -25.14
CA VAL A 441 9.80 -17.29 -25.50
C VAL A 441 9.02 -16.69 -24.33
N ARG A 442 9.43 -16.99 -23.09
CA ARG A 442 8.79 -16.54 -21.84
C ARG A 442 9.55 -15.42 -21.13
N ARG A 443 10.74 -15.06 -21.62
CA ARG A 443 11.50 -13.90 -21.13
C ARG A 443 10.68 -12.62 -21.29
N VAL A 444 10.89 -11.67 -20.38
CA VAL A 444 10.42 -10.29 -20.52
C VAL A 444 11.54 -9.36 -21.02
N GLN A 445 12.79 -9.72 -20.78
CA GLN A 445 13.94 -8.95 -21.21
C GLN A 445 15.10 -9.87 -21.64
N TRP A 446 15.77 -9.50 -22.72
CA TRP A 446 17.00 -10.14 -23.18
C TRP A 446 18.22 -9.65 -22.39
N ASP A 447 19.26 -10.47 -22.38
CA ASP A 447 20.55 -10.24 -21.69
C ASP A 447 21.70 -9.92 -22.64
N ASP A 448 21.40 -9.68 -23.92
CA ASP A 448 22.35 -9.37 -25.00
C ASP A 448 22.79 -7.90 -25.05
N GLY A 449 22.36 -7.08 -24.09
CA GLY A 449 22.72 -5.67 -23.97
C GLY A 449 21.65 -4.89 -23.19
N PRO A 450 21.79 -3.55 -23.04
CA PRO A 450 20.74 -2.76 -22.43
C PRO A 450 19.47 -2.79 -23.28
N GLY A 451 18.50 -3.61 -22.87
CA GLY A 451 17.10 -3.19 -22.97
C GLY A 451 16.20 -3.76 -24.03
N THR A 452 16.57 -4.81 -24.74
CA THR A 452 15.59 -5.38 -25.68
C THR A 452 14.52 -6.11 -24.88
N LEU A 453 13.35 -5.47 -24.75
CA LEU A 453 12.17 -6.12 -24.20
C LEU A 453 11.62 -7.11 -25.24
N THR A 454 11.12 -8.24 -24.77
CA THR A 454 10.25 -9.08 -25.60
C THR A 454 8.87 -8.43 -25.71
N PRO A 455 7.98 -8.86 -26.63
CA PRO A 455 6.59 -8.38 -26.64
C PRO A 455 5.87 -8.56 -25.29
N ALA A 456 6.22 -9.61 -24.53
CA ALA A 456 5.73 -9.81 -23.17
C ALA A 456 6.31 -8.79 -22.19
N GLY A 457 7.59 -8.43 -22.33
CA GLY A 457 8.22 -7.34 -21.57
C GLY A 457 7.60 -5.98 -21.84
N GLU A 458 7.26 -5.67 -23.11
CA GLU A 458 6.54 -4.44 -23.47
C GLU A 458 5.17 -4.41 -22.79
N ALA A 459 4.40 -5.50 -22.84
CA ALA A 459 3.13 -5.61 -22.13
C ALA A 459 3.27 -5.44 -20.62
N TYR A 460 4.33 -6.02 -20.02
CA TYR A 460 4.62 -5.89 -18.61
C TYR A 460 5.01 -4.45 -18.22
N ARG A 461 5.85 -3.81 -19.04
CA ARG A 461 6.25 -2.40 -18.88
C ARG A 461 5.05 -1.46 -18.93
N ASP A 462 4.22 -1.62 -19.95
CA ASP A 462 3.12 -0.69 -20.27
C ASP A 462 1.94 -0.78 -19.30
N GLN A 463 1.86 -1.85 -18.49
CA GLN A 463 0.92 -1.88 -17.36
C GLN A 463 1.32 -0.84 -16.31
N VAL A 464 0.51 0.20 -16.14
CA VAL A 464 0.58 1.08 -14.98
C VAL A 464 0.06 0.33 -13.76
N SER A 465 0.91 0.23 -12.73
CA SER A 465 0.64 -0.55 -11.53
C SER A 465 0.12 0.32 -10.39
N ARG A 466 -0.84 -0.21 -9.63
CA ARG A 466 -1.42 0.45 -8.45
C ARG A 466 -0.50 0.35 -7.24
N LEU A 467 -0.74 1.17 -6.22
CA LEU A 467 -0.08 1.02 -4.91
C LEU A 467 -0.27 -0.40 -4.37
N ALA A 468 0.78 -0.93 -3.75
CA ALA A 468 0.85 -2.31 -3.30
C ALA A 468 0.04 -2.57 -2.04
N TYR A 469 0.07 -1.63 -1.11
CA TYR A 469 -0.49 -1.79 0.22
C TYR A 469 -1.78 -1.00 0.37
N LEU A 470 -2.75 -1.59 1.04
CA LEU A 470 -3.97 -0.93 1.51
C LEU A 470 -3.85 -0.75 3.01
N GLN A 471 -3.97 0.49 3.51
CA GLN A 471 -3.91 0.72 4.95
C GLN A 471 -5.06 0.03 5.67
N GLU A 472 -4.72 -0.82 6.65
CA GLU A 472 -5.66 -1.33 7.61
C GLU A 472 -5.98 -0.27 8.68
N VAL A 473 -7.24 -0.25 9.12
CA VAL A 473 -7.70 0.50 10.30
C VAL A 473 -8.08 -0.54 11.36
N PRO A 474 -7.16 -0.91 12.28
CA PRO A 474 -7.38 -2.04 13.18
C PRO A 474 -8.57 -1.84 14.12
N ALA A 475 -9.32 -2.92 14.40
CA ALA A 475 -10.34 -2.92 15.44
C ALA A 475 -9.69 -2.87 16.84
N PRO A 476 -10.24 -2.10 17.80
CA PRO A 476 -9.89 -2.24 19.21
C PRO A 476 -10.46 -3.56 19.77
N PRO A 477 -9.89 -4.10 20.86
CA PRO A 477 -10.55 -5.17 21.61
C PRO A 477 -11.79 -4.63 22.33
N GLY A 478 -12.98 -5.14 22.04
CA GLY A 478 -14.20 -4.76 22.78
C GLY A 478 -15.45 -4.52 21.92
N ALA A 479 -16.25 -3.55 22.35
CA ALA A 479 -17.64 -3.31 21.93
C ALA A 479 -17.78 -3.10 20.41
N GLY A 480 -18.96 -3.41 19.87
CA GLY A 480 -19.25 -3.38 18.43
C GLY A 480 -19.87 -2.07 17.95
N ASP A 481 -19.68 -0.98 18.69
CA ASP A 481 -20.27 0.33 18.42
C ASP A 481 -19.24 1.46 18.49
N ALA A 482 -19.42 2.47 17.65
CA ALA A 482 -18.56 3.64 17.57
C ALA A 482 -19.43 4.91 17.39
N TYR A 483 -18.93 6.05 17.87
CA TYR A 483 -19.59 7.34 17.70
C TYR A 483 -18.58 8.38 17.20
N TYR A 484 -18.74 8.83 15.96
CA TYR A 484 -17.90 9.86 15.38
C TYR A 484 -18.62 11.20 15.42
N ALA A 485 -18.25 12.07 16.37
CA ALA A 485 -18.85 13.39 16.50
C ALA A 485 -18.48 14.34 15.35
N PHE A 486 -17.32 14.11 14.72
CA PHE A 486 -16.73 14.97 13.70
C PHE A 486 -16.53 16.43 14.15
N ASP A 487 -16.15 16.62 15.42
CA ASP A 487 -15.91 17.94 16.00
C ASP A 487 -14.44 18.37 15.91
N GLY A 488 -13.95 18.51 14.66
CA GLY A 488 -12.57 18.88 14.37
C GLY A 488 -11.60 17.70 14.18
N ASP A 489 -12.07 16.47 14.42
CA ASP A 489 -11.33 15.23 14.18
C ASP A 489 -12.25 14.10 13.70
N ILE A 490 -11.69 12.91 13.50
CA ILE A 490 -12.41 11.69 13.12
C ILE A 490 -12.27 10.60 14.20
N GLU A 491 -11.96 10.99 15.45
CA GLU A 491 -11.75 10.06 16.55
C GLU A 491 -13.09 9.54 17.08
N ASP A 492 -13.10 8.28 17.53
CA ASP A 492 -14.26 7.67 18.15
C ASP A 492 -14.51 8.28 19.53
N SER A 493 -15.58 9.04 19.64
CA SER A 493 -16.06 9.73 20.82
C SER A 493 -16.91 8.85 21.75
N SER A 494 -17.18 7.58 21.39
CA SER A 494 -17.90 6.65 22.27
C SER A 494 -17.07 6.19 23.48
N GLY A 495 -15.74 6.25 23.35
CA GLY A 495 -14.79 5.68 24.31
C GLY A 495 -14.41 4.22 24.04
N ASN A 496 -14.97 3.58 23.00
CA ASN A 496 -14.63 2.22 22.61
C ASN A 496 -13.33 2.13 21.80
N GLY A 497 -12.85 3.27 21.29
CA GLY A 497 -11.52 3.40 20.71
C GLY A 497 -11.43 2.86 19.27
N HIS A 498 -12.51 2.96 18.49
CA HIS A 498 -12.50 2.58 17.07
C HIS A 498 -11.76 3.62 16.22
N PRO A 499 -10.51 3.36 15.77
CA PRO A 499 -9.84 4.30 14.90
C PRO A 499 -10.58 4.44 13.57
N ALA A 500 -10.42 5.60 12.94
CA ALA A 500 -10.91 5.86 11.61
C ALA A 500 -9.81 6.46 10.74
N LEU A 501 -9.96 6.30 9.43
CA LEU A 501 -9.09 6.89 8.42
C LEU A 501 -9.92 7.77 7.50
N ARG A 502 -9.47 8.99 7.25
CA ARG A 502 -10.05 9.84 6.20
C ARG A 502 -9.29 9.65 4.89
N ALA A 503 -10.03 9.59 3.80
CA ALA A 503 -9.51 9.83 2.47
C ALA A 503 -10.21 11.04 1.90
N GLY A 504 -9.42 12.05 1.50
CA GLY A 504 -9.94 13.28 0.91
C GLY A 504 -10.62 14.26 1.87
N ALA A 505 -11.52 13.77 2.73
CA ALA A 505 -12.33 14.55 3.68
C ALA A 505 -11.50 15.21 4.79
N ARG A 506 -10.97 16.41 4.54
CA ARG A 506 -10.05 17.13 5.46
C ARG A 506 -10.68 18.30 6.21
N THR A 507 -11.85 18.78 5.77
CA THR A 507 -12.45 20.00 6.31
C THR A 507 -13.66 19.72 7.21
N PHE A 508 -13.81 20.56 8.24
CA PHE A 508 -14.94 20.55 9.16
C PHE A 508 -15.71 21.88 9.04
N THR A 509 -17.03 21.80 9.17
CA THR A 509 -17.94 22.95 9.12
C THR A 509 -18.94 22.89 10.25
N ALA A 510 -19.67 23.97 10.54
CA ALA A 510 -20.70 23.96 11.57
C ALA A 510 -21.79 22.92 11.27
N GLY A 511 -22.03 22.01 12.22
CA GLY A 511 -23.06 20.99 12.17
C GLY A 511 -24.22 21.28 13.12
N PRO A 512 -25.24 20.41 13.16
CA PRO A 512 -26.34 20.52 14.14
C PRO A 512 -25.87 20.40 15.60
N HIS A 513 -24.75 19.71 15.83
CA HIS A 513 -24.11 19.52 17.13
C HIS A 513 -22.59 19.68 16.98
N GLY A 514 -22.04 20.86 17.32
CA GLY A 514 -20.62 21.14 17.10
C GLY A 514 -20.29 21.32 15.61
N GLN A 515 -19.27 20.63 15.13
CA GLN A 515 -18.91 20.59 13.71
C GLN A 515 -19.38 19.30 13.02
N ALA A 516 -19.15 19.24 11.71
CA ALA A 516 -19.38 18.08 10.86
C ALA A 516 -18.28 18.02 9.79
N VAL A 517 -17.84 16.81 9.46
CA VAL A 517 -16.91 16.59 8.35
C VAL A 517 -17.60 16.91 7.02
N THR A 518 -16.86 17.54 6.10
CA THR A 518 -17.34 17.89 4.76
C THR A 518 -16.77 16.93 3.74
N PHE A 519 -17.61 16.50 2.79
CA PHE A 519 -17.25 15.64 1.67
C PHE A 519 -17.49 16.38 0.35
N ASP A 520 -16.57 16.25 -0.60
CA ASP A 520 -16.63 16.89 -1.92
C ASP A 520 -17.61 16.22 -2.91
N GLY A 521 -18.03 14.99 -2.59
CA GLY A 521 -18.95 14.18 -3.38
C GLY A 521 -18.31 13.40 -4.53
N HIS A 522 -16.98 13.33 -4.60
CA HIS A 522 -16.21 12.64 -5.63
C HIS A 522 -15.49 11.39 -5.09
N ASP A 523 -14.51 11.54 -4.21
CA ASP A 523 -13.68 10.45 -3.68
C ASP A 523 -13.44 10.52 -2.16
N ASP A 524 -14.10 11.46 -1.49
CA ASP A 524 -14.03 11.59 -0.04
C ASP A 524 -14.79 10.49 0.72
N TYR A 525 -14.15 9.89 1.73
CA TYR A 525 -14.80 9.00 2.69
C TYR A 525 -14.05 8.94 4.03
N VAL A 526 -14.76 8.49 5.07
CA VAL A 526 -14.16 8.06 6.35
C VAL A 526 -14.30 6.54 6.43
N GLN A 527 -13.15 5.86 6.42
CA GLN A 527 -13.07 4.41 6.60
C GLN A 527 -13.09 4.09 8.10
N LEU A 528 -13.99 3.19 8.46
CA LEU A 528 -14.18 2.70 9.80
C LEU A 528 -13.16 1.60 10.13
N SER A 529 -12.92 1.35 11.41
CA SER A 529 -12.10 0.21 11.83
C SER A 529 -12.69 -1.12 11.38
N ALA A 530 -11.83 -2.09 11.09
CA ALA A 530 -12.22 -3.43 10.69
C ALA A 530 -13.22 -4.07 11.68
N GLY A 531 -14.13 -4.89 11.16
CA GLY A 531 -15.13 -5.60 11.97
C GLY A 531 -16.30 -4.75 12.46
N LEU A 532 -16.24 -3.42 12.34
CA LEU A 532 -17.40 -2.56 12.61
C LEU A 532 -18.46 -2.79 11.52
N GLY A 533 -19.57 -3.44 11.90
CA GLY A 533 -20.60 -3.90 10.97
C GLY A 533 -20.54 -5.39 10.60
N ASP A 534 -19.56 -6.15 11.12
CA ASP A 534 -19.50 -7.62 10.99
C ASP A 534 -20.45 -8.30 12.01
N SER A 535 -21.74 -8.03 11.87
CA SER A 535 -22.81 -8.53 12.75
C SER A 535 -24.02 -8.97 11.92
N SER A 536 -24.81 -9.91 12.46
CA SER A 536 -26.09 -10.31 11.85
C SER A 536 -27.16 -9.22 11.94
N ASP A 537 -27.03 -8.32 12.91
CA ASP A 537 -27.91 -7.17 13.14
C ASP A 537 -27.08 -5.89 13.25
N PHE A 538 -27.56 -4.79 12.65
CA PHE A 538 -26.83 -3.53 12.58
C PHE A 538 -27.77 -2.32 12.71
N THR A 539 -27.33 -1.29 13.43
CA THR A 539 -28.02 0.01 13.54
C THR A 539 -27.05 1.11 13.14
N PHE A 540 -27.51 2.03 12.30
CA PHE A 540 -26.78 3.24 11.91
C PHE A 540 -27.66 4.46 12.11
N ALA A 541 -27.09 5.53 12.66
CA ALA A 541 -27.72 6.82 12.78
C ALA A 541 -26.70 7.92 12.46
N ALA A 542 -27.11 8.92 11.69
CA ALA A 542 -26.26 10.06 11.36
C ALA A 542 -27.09 11.32 11.07
N TRP A 543 -26.51 12.48 11.37
CA TRP A 543 -26.96 13.75 10.81
C TRP A 543 -26.27 13.97 9.46
N VAL A 544 -27.06 14.00 8.39
CA VAL A 544 -26.53 14.13 7.03
C VAL A 544 -27.18 15.32 6.33
N ASN A 545 -26.36 16.27 5.88
CA ASN A 545 -26.78 17.33 4.98
C ASN A 545 -26.33 17.00 3.55
N TRP A 546 -27.21 16.39 2.76
CA TRP A 546 -26.92 16.11 1.36
C TRP A 546 -27.34 17.27 0.45
N ASN A 547 -26.36 17.98 -0.08
CA ASN A 547 -26.57 19.15 -0.95
C ASN A 547 -26.72 18.79 -2.44
N GLY A 548 -27.24 17.59 -2.74
CA GLY A 548 -27.32 17.03 -4.09
C GLY A 548 -26.04 16.33 -4.55
N GLY A 549 -26.09 15.72 -5.75
CA GLY A 549 -24.96 14.98 -6.32
C GLY A 549 -25.38 13.87 -7.29
N ALA A 550 -24.42 13.02 -7.65
CA ALA A 550 -24.64 11.89 -8.53
C ALA A 550 -25.54 10.82 -7.88
N SER A 551 -26.19 9.99 -8.70
CA SER A 551 -26.87 8.80 -8.16
C SER A 551 -25.84 7.82 -7.61
N TRP A 552 -26.24 7.04 -6.61
CA TRP A 552 -25.43 6.00 -5.95
C TRP A 552 -24.27 6.51 -5.08
N GLN A 553 -24.26 7.80 -4.72
CA GLN A 553 -23.41 8.31 -3.65
C GLN A 553 -23.73 7.60 -2.33
N ARG A 554 -22.70 7.30 -1.52
CA ARG A 554 -22.83 6.48 -0.32
C ARG A 554 -22.81 7.38 0.92
N ILE A 555 -23.79 7.19 1.81
CA ILE A 555 -23.79 7.76 3.16
C ILE A 555 -23.10 6.80 4.12
N VAL A 556 -23.41 5.50 4.00
CA VAL A 556 -22.71 4.39 4.64
C VAL A 556 -22.64 3.25 3.64
N ASP A 557 -21.53 2.52 3.63
CA ASP A 557 -21.30 1.34 2.79
C ASP A 557 -20.52 0.31 3.61
N LEU A 558 -21.09 -0.89 3.75
CA LEU A 558 -20.52 -2.02 4.48
C LEU A 558 -20.62 -3.24 3.57
N GLY A 559 -19.50 -3.88 3.23
CA GLY A 559 -19.58 -5.03 2.34
C GLY A 559 -18.22 -5.61 1.99
N GLN A 560 -18.24 -6.86 1.51
CA GLN A 560 -17.04 -7.56 1.05
C GLN A 560 -16.82 -7.38 -0.46
N ASP A 561 -17.90 -7.20 -1.23
CA ASP A 561 -17.87 -7.05 -2.69
C ASP A 561 -19.19 -6.48 -3.23
N THR A 562 -19.32 -6.36 -4.57
CA THR A 562 -20.55 -5.90 -5.25
C THR A 562 -21.73 -6.86 -5.15
N ASN A 563 -21.57 -8.04 -4.54
CA ASN A 563 -22.61 -9.06 -4.37
C ASN A 563 -23.03 -9.21 -2.89
N ARG A 564 -22.18 -8.79 -1.95
CA ARG A 564 -22.39 -8.89 -0.49
C ARG A 564 -22.09 -7.56 0.17
N TYR A 565 -23.10 -6.69 0.20
CA TYR A 565 -23.01 -5.32 0.72
C TYR A 565 -24.35 -4.83 1.28
N LEU A 566 -24.26 -3.86 2.20
CA LEU A 566 -25.31 -3.05 2.76
C LEU A 566 -24.88 -1.59 2.59
N PHE A 567 -25.75 -0.74 2.07
CA PHE A 567 -25.42 0.67 1.91
C PHE A 567 -26.67 1.55 2.00
N LEU A 568 -26.46 2.82 2.33
CA LEU A 568 -27.47 3.87 2.25
C LEU A 568 -27.06 4.88 1.18
N THR A 569 -27.98 5.21 0.27
CA THR A 569 -27.77 6.25 -0.74
C THR A 569 -28.90 7.28 -0.69
N PRO A 570 -28.61 8.60 -0.83
CA PRO A 570 -29.66 9.61 -0.91
C PRO A 570 -30.41 9.57 -2.24
N ARG A 571 -29.85 8.92 -3.28
CA ARG A 571 -30.47 8.82 -4.62
C ARG A 571 -29.99 7.59 -5.39
N SER A 572 -30.88 6.63 -5.68
CA SER A 572 -30.58 5.38 -6.42
C SER A 572 -30.73 5.47 -7.95
N GLY A 573 -31.00 6.66 -8.51
CA GLY A 573 -31.09 6.86 -9.97
C GLY A 573 -32.33 6.27 -10.66
N GLY A 574 -33.27 5.67 -9.92
CA GLY A 574 -34.57 5.23 -10.40
C GLY A 574 -35.71 6.16 -10.00
N ALA A 575 -36.77 6.24 -10.80
CA ALA A 575 -38.04 6.80 -10.36
C ALA A 575 -38.76 5.77 -9.47
N GLY A 576 -38.79 6.01 -8.16
CA GLY A 576 -39.48 5.18 -7.15
C GLY A 576 -38.55 4.15 -6.48
N GLY A 577 -38.59 3.92 -5.17
CA GLY A 577 -39.50 4.38 -4.12
C GLY A 577 -38.76 4.45 -2.78
N THR A 578 -39.42 5.16 -1.87
CA THR A 578 -39.12 5.34 -0.45
C THR A 578 -38.90 4.05 0.32
#